data_AF-A0A9Q3ELN6-F1
#
_entry.id   AF-A0A9Q3ELN6-F1
#
_cell.length_a   1.000
_cell.length_b   1.000
_cell.length_c   1.000
_cell.angle_alpha   90.00
_cell.angle_beta   90.00
_cell.angle_gamma   90.00
#
_symmetry.space_group_name_H-M   'P 1'
#
loop_
_entity.id
_entity.type
_entity.pdbx_description
1 polymer ?
#
loop_
_entity_poly.entity_id
_entity_poly.type
_entity_poly.pdbx_seq_one_letter_code
_entity_poly.pdbx_strand_id
1 'polypeptide(L)'
;MRTSKEGFEFIYYKICNHEVFQNNSTCEQLPIAHQLVLMLEHLGSNGNAASVGKFAHNFQVGRGTVILVTHRVIKAIDSLEHDYIKWPNTQQRRQISQVMRQEGFDGCVGFIDGTNFPFYGKPAWQVEVYFD
;
A
#
# COMPACT_ATOMS: atom_id res chain seq x y z
N MET A 1 9.06 -6.29 12.68
CA MET A 1 9.21 -5.59 11.39
C MET A 1 8.08 -6.05 10.48
N ARG A 2 7.33 -5.12 9.87
CA ARG A 2 6.13 -5.41 9.04
C ARG A 2 6.43 -6.12 7.71
N THR A 3 7.70 -6.31 7.37
CA THR A 3 8.16 -6.98 6.16
C THR A 3 9.34 -7.89 6.48
N SER A 4 9.61 -8.88 5.64
CA SER A 4 10.83 -9.68 5.74
C SER A 4 12.05 -8.85 5.31
N LYS A 5 13.26 -9.33 5.61
CA LYS A 5 14.49 -8.67 5.18
C LYS A 5 14.54 -8.58 3.64
N GLU A 6 14.16 -9.65 2.97
CA GLU A 6 14.13 -9.77 1.51
C GLU A 6 13.12 -8.79 0.91
N GLY A 7 11.92 -8.69 1.50
CA GLY A 7 10.91 -7.72 1.07
C GLY A 7 11.36 -6.27 1.26
N PHE A 8 12.06 -5.98 2.36
CA PHE A 8 12.66 -4.66 2.59
C PHE A 8 13.71 -4.33 1.55
N GLU A 9 14.67 -5.24 1.32
CA GLU A 9 15.74 -5.05 0.33
C GLU A 9 15.17 -4.91 -1.09
N PHE A 10 14.15 -5.70 -1.44
CA PHE A 10 13.47 -5.60 -2.73
C PHE A 10 12.90 -4.21 -2.97
N ILE A 11 12.12 -3.66 -2.01
CA ILE A 11 11.56 -2.32 -2.13
C ILE A 11 12.67 -1.27 -2.16
N TYR A 12 13.66 -1.38 -1.25
CA TYR A 12 14.79 -0.45 -1.19
C TYR A 12 15.51 -0.33 -2.53
N TYR A 13 15.88 -1.45 -3.16
CA TYR A 13 16.58 -1.43 -4.45
C TYR A 13 15.71 -0.92 -5.60
N LYS A 14 14.38 -1.01 -5.50
CA LYS A 14 13.46 -0.45 -6.50
C LYS A 14 13.35 1.07 -6.42
N ILE A 15 13.48 1.65 -5.22
CA ILE A 15 13.22 3.09 -5.01
C ILE A 15 14.48 3.92 -4.75
N CYS A 16 15.63 3.32 -4.47
CA CYS A 16 16.82 4.04 -3.99
C CYS A 16 17.35 5.10 -4.96
N ASN A 17 17.08 4.98 -6.26
CA ASN A 17 17.51 5.94 -7.29
C ASN A 17 16.43 6.97 -7.64
N HIS A 18 15.28 6.96 -6.96
CA HIS A 18 14.16 7.86 -7.25
C HIS A 18 14.51 9.32 -6.90
N GLU A 19 14.16 10.26 -7.78
CA GLU A 19 14.49 11.70 -7.67
C GLU A 19 14.02 12.35 -6.36
N VAL A 20 12.96 11.83 -5.75
CA VAL A 20 12.40 12.35 -4.49
C VAL A 20 13.38 12.27 -3.31
N PHE A 21 14.38 11.38 -3.39
CA PHE A 21 15.43 11.23 -2.38
C PHE A 21 16.64 12.13 -2.66
N GLN A 22 16.66 12.83 -3.79
CA GLN A 22 17.68 13.82 -4.12
C GLN A 22 17.28 15.17 -3.49
N ASN A 23 18.28 15.93 -3.05
CA ASN A 23 18.08 17.26 -2.47
C ASN A 23 19.09 18.24 -3.07
N ASN A 24 18.63 19.43 -3.45
CA ASN A 24 19.48 20.55 -3.87
C ASN A 24 19.78 21.52 -2.71
N SER A 25 19.78 21.02 -1.48
CA SER A 25 20.03 21.81 -0.26
C SER A 25 21.28 21.30 0.46
N THR A 26 21.86 22.19 1.26
CA THR A 26 22.99 21.90 2.14
C THR A 26 22.62 21.02 3.34
N CYS A 27 21.32 20.80 3.59
CA CYS A 27 20.85 19.91 4.63
C CYS A 27 20.67 18.49 4.08
N GLU A 28 21.45 17.55 4.60
CA GLU A 28 21.38 16.15 4.19
C GLU A 28 20.00 15.54 4.52
N GLN A 29 19.47 14.74 3.59
CA GLN A 29 18.30 13.94 3.89
C GLN A 29 18.68 12.75 4.78
N LEU A 30 17.73 12.25 5.56
CA LEU A 30 17.87 10.98 6.25
C LEU A 30 18.18 9.86 5.23
N PRO A 31 19.04 8.87 5.53
CA PRO A 31 19.33 7.80 4.58
C PRO A 31 18.06 7.07 4.14
N ILE A 32 18.00 6.67 2.87
CA ILE A 32 16.78 6.11 2.25
C ILE A 32 16.27 4.89 3.01
N ALA A 33 17.17 4.03 3.51
CA ALA A 33 16.79 2.87 4.33
C ALA A 33 16.06 3.29 5.62
N HIS A 34 16.52 4.34 6.29
CA HIS A 34 15.86 4.86 7.50
C HIS A 34 14.52 5.52 7.17
N GLN A 35 14.44 6.21 6.02
CA GLN A 35 13.17 6.75 5.51
C GLN A 35 12.14 5.64 5.28
N LEU A 36 12.57 4.53 4.66
CA LEU A 36 11.73 3.36 4.40
C LEU A 36 11.29 2.67 5.70
N VAL A 37 12.20 2.46 6.67
CA VAL A 37 11.86 1.89 7.99
C VAL A 37 10.83 2.78 8.70
N LEU A 38 11.05 4.09 8.73
CA LEU A 38 10.15 5.03 9.38
C LEU A 38 8.74 4.96 8.75
N MET A 39 8.65 4.96 7.42
CA MET A 39 7.38 4.83 6.72
C MET A 39 6.68 3.49 7.05
N LEU A 40 7.41 2.37 6.99
CA LEU A 40 6.86 1.04 7.27
C LEU A 40 6.35 0.90 8.71
N GLU A 41 7.06 1.46 9.68
CA GLU A 41 6.63 1.47 11.08
C GLU A 41 5.44 2.42 11.29
N HIS A 42 5.40 3.55 10.59
CA HIS A 42 4.30 4.52 10.64
C HIS A 42 3.00 3.95 10.07
N LEU A 43 3.02 3.38 8.85
CA LEU A 43 1.86 2.71 8.25
C LEU A 43 1.50 1.39 8.95
N GLY A 44 2.49 0.78 9.62
CA GLY A 44 2.31 -0.44 10.38
C GLY A 44 1.68 -0.25 11.76
N SER A 45 1.46 0.98 12.20
CA SER A 45 0.95 1.29 13.54
C SER A 45 -0.49 1.78 13.50
N ASN A 46 -1.31 1.37 14.46
CA ASN A 46 -2.73 1.76 14.55
C ASN A 46 -3.03 2.55 15.84
N GLY A 47 -4.06 3.40 15.80
CA GLY A 47 -4.51 4.20 16.95
C GLY A 47 -3.40 5.09 17.51
N ASN A 48 -3.28 5.15 18.84
CA ASN A 48 -2.26 5.98 19.51
C ASN A 48 -0.81 5.55 19.19
N ALA A 49 -0.59 4.31 18.72
CA ALA A 49 0.72 3.87 18.29
C ALA A 49 1.16 4.51 16.96
N ALA A 50 0.20 4.94 16.12
CA ALA A 50 0.43 5.64 14.85
C ALA A 50 0.78 7.13 15.02
N SER A 51 0.86 7.62 16.26
CA SER A 51 1.10 9.03 16.52
C SER A 51 2.42 9.51 15.94
N VAL A 52 2.36 10.49 15.04
CA VAL A 52 3.51 11.20 14.46
C VAL A 52 4.47 11.70 15.56
N GLY A 53 3.94 12.12 16.71
CA GLY A 53 4.73 12.57 17.85
C GLY A 53 5.58 11.46 18.48
N LYS A 54 5.08 10.21 18.48
CA LYS A 54 5.80 9.03 18.98
C LYS A 54 6.94 8.66 18.03
N PHE A 55 6.70 8.69 16.73
CA PHE A 55 7.75 8.46 15.72
C PHE A 55 8.83 9.53 15.77
N ALA A 56 8.43 10.81 15.87
CA ALA A 56 9.36 11.92 16.04
C ALA A 56 10.30 11.70 17.24
N HIS A 57 9.76 11.28 18.37
CA HIS A 57 10.55 10.95 19.56
C HIS A 57 11.46 9.73 19.34
N ASN A 58 10.90 8.60 18.87
CA ASN A 58 11.63 7.34 18.74
C ASN A 58 12.76 7.39 17.71
N PHE A 59 12.57 8.16 16.63
CA PHE A 59 13.56 8.33 15.58
C PHE A 59 14.39 9.62 15.74
N GLN A 60 14.16 10.39 16.82
CA GLN A 60 14.82 11.67 17.09
C GLN A 60 14.73 12.67 15.92
N VAL A 61 13.58 12.72 15.26
CA VAL A 61 13.30 13.62 14.12
C VAL A 61 12.14 14.56 14.43
N GLY A 62 12.02 15.64 13.67
CA GLY A 62 10.85 16.52 13.76
C GLY A 62 9.57 15.82 13.30
N ARG A 63 8.41 16.22 13.86
CA ARG A 63 7.09 15.72 13.40
C ARG A 63 6.86 15.99 11.90
N GLY A 64 7.28 17.17 11.43
CA GLY A 64 7.25 17.50 10.00
C GLY A 64 8.12 16.55 9.16
N THR A 65 9.26 16.10 9.69
CA THR A 65 10.13 15.13 9.02
C THR A 65 9.44 13.78 8.85
N VAL A 66 8.70 13.29 9.87
CA VAL A 66 7.94 12.02 9.77
C VAL A 66 6.94 12.08 8.61
N ILE A 67 6.15 13.17 8.51
CA ILE A 67 5.16 13.37 7.45
C ILE A 67 5.85 13.47 6.09
N LEU A 68 6.91 14.29 6.00
CA LEU A 68 7.67 14.49 4.77
C LEU A 68 8.25 13.17 4.26
N VAL A 69 8.94 12.41 5.12
CA VAL A 69 9.52 11.11 4.81
C VAL A 69 8.44 10.11 4.36
N THR A 70 7.31 10.06 5.07
CA THR A 70 6.19 9.18 4.69
C THR A 70 5.72 9.48 3.28
N HIS A 71 5.49 10.76 2.95
CA HIS A 71 5.09 11.18 1.61
C HIS A 71 6.14 10.86 0.54
N ARG A 72 7.43 11.06 0.82
CA ARG A 72 8.51 10.78 -0.13
C ARG A 72 8.56 9.30 -0.50
N VAL A 73 8.51 8.43 0.51
CA VAL A 73 8.58 6.98 0.29
C VAL A 73 7.32 6.49 -0.44
N ILE A 74 6.12 6.96 -0.08
CA ILE A 74 4.88 6.66 -0.81
C ILE A 74 5.01 7.07 -2.28
N LYS A 75 5.42 8.32 -2.55
CA LYS A 75 5.61 8.81 -3.93
C LYS A 75 6.57 7.94 -4.74
N ALA A 76 7.66 7.47 -4.13
CA ALA A 76 8.60 6.59 -4.81
C ALA A 76 8.01 5.20 -5.08
N ILE A 77 7.20 4.66 -4.17
CA ILE A 77 6.50 3.38 -4.38
C ILE A 77 5.43 3.50 -5.46
N ASP A 78 4.63 4.58 -5.43
CA ASP A 78 3.58 4.84 -6.42
C ASP A 78 4.16 4.95 -7.84
N SER A 79 5.40 5.42 -7.99
CA SER A 79 6.08 5.43 -9.29
C SER A 79 6.22 4.05 -9.94
N LEU A 80 6.14 2.98 -9.15
CA LEU A 80 6.21 1.59 -9.60
C LEU A 80 4.85 1.02 -10.01
N GLU A 81 3.75 1.76 -9.84
CA GLU A 81 2.37 1.27 -10.07
C GLU A 81 2.21 0.54 -11.40
N HIS A 82 2.71 1.12 -12.49
CA HIS A 82 2.56 0.60 -13.85
C HIS A 82 3.22 -0.78 -14.07
N ASP A 83 4.22 -1.12 -13.25
CA ASP A 83 4.93 -2.39 -13.36
C ASP A 83 4.13 -3.53 -12.71
N TYR A 84 3.38 -3.23 -11.64
CA TYR A 84 2.76 -4.23 -10.77
C TYR A 84 1.23 -4.23 -10.82
N ILE A 85 0.59 -3.09 -11.03
CA ILE A 85 -0.87 -2.94 -11.11
C ILE A 85 -1.29 -2.97 -12.58
N LYS A 86 -1.76 -4.13 -13.03
CA LYS A 86 -2.21 -4.34 -14.42
C LYS A 86 -3.63 -4.86 -14.44
N TRP A 87 -4.51 -4.17 -15.15
CA TRP A 87 -5.84 -4.67 -15.44
C TRP A 87 -5.76 -5.81 -16.46
N PRO A 88 -6.55 -6.89 -16.30
CA PRO A 88 -6.59 -7.97 -17.27
C PRO A 88 -7.06 -7.43 -18.62
N ASN A 89 -6.36 -7.84 -19.67
CA ASN A 89 -6.74 -7.54 -21.05
C ASN A 89 -7.96 -8.37 -21.48
N THR A 90 -8.50 -8.13 -22.68
CA THR A 90 -9.71 -8.81 -23.18
C THR A 90 -9.61 -10.34 -23.15
N GLN A 91 -8.45 -10.90 -23.48
CA GLN A 91 -8.24 -12.35 -23.46
C GLN A 91 -8.23 -12.89 -22.02
N GLN A 92 -7.48 -12.24 -21.14
CA GLN A 92 -7.40 -12.60 -19.72
C GLN A 92 -8.77 -12.48 -19.04
N ARG A 93 -9.54 -11.43 -19.33
CA ARG A 93 -10.91 -11.24 -18.83
C ARG A 93 -11.83 -12.41 -19.21
N ARG A 94 -11.77 -12.87 -20.47
CA ARG A 94 -12.55 -14.04 -20.92
C ARG A 94 -12.15 -15.31 -20.18
N GLN A 95 -10.85 -15.54 -20.01
CA GLN A 95 -10.34 -16.70 -19.28
C GLN A 95 -10.80 -16.69 -17.82
N ILE A 96 -10.65 -15.54 -17.14
CA ILE A 96 -11.10 -15.39 -15.75
C ILE A 96 -12.61 -15.61 -15.65
N SER A 97 -13.41 -14.98 -16.52
CA SER A 97 -14.86 -15.15 -16.53
C SER A 97 -15.30 -16.59 -16.78
N GLN A 98 -14.60 -17.34 -17.63
CA GLN A 98 -14.90 -18.75 -17.85
C GLN A 98 -14.64 -19.61 -16.61
N VAL A 99 -13.56 -19.36 -15.89
CA VAL A 99 -13.24 -20.04 -14.63
C VAL A 99 -14.27 -19.64 -13.55
N MET A 100 -14.53 -18.35 -13.39
CA MET A 100 -15.45 -17.82 -12.38
C MET A 100 -16.89 -18.29 -12.58
N ARG A 101 -17.31 -18.52 -13.82
CA ARG A 101 -18.60 -19.12 -14.12
C ARG A 101 -18.76 -20.52 -13.52
N GLN A 102 -17.69 -21.31 -13.44
CA GLN A 102 -17.72 -22.64 -12.82
C GLN A 102 -17.91 -22.56 -11.30
N GLU A 103 -17.46 -21.46 -10.70
CA GLU A 103 -17.64 -21.12 -9.28
C GLU A 103 -18.97 -20.36 -9.01
N GLY A 104 -19.82 -20.17 -10.02
CA GLY A 104 -21.13 -19.50 -9.88
C GLY A 104 -21.12 -17.98 -10.09
N PHE A 105 -19.98 -17.39 -10.46
CA PHE A 105 -19.83 -15.95 -10.72
C PHE A 105 -19.75 -15.66 -12.23
N ASP A 106 -20.87 -15.83 -12.94
CA ASP A 106 -20.91 -15.60 -14.39
C ASP A 106 -20.58 -14.14 -14.74
N GLY A 107 -19.74 -13.93 -15.76
CA GLY A 107 -19.23 -12.61 -16.15
C GLY A 107 -18.18 -11.98 -15.23
N CYS A 108 -17.81 -12.61 -14.10
CA CYS A 108 -16.82 -12.05 -13.18
C CYS A 108 -15.40 -12.11 -13.76
N VAL A 109 -14.66 -10.99 -13.75
CA VAL A 109 -13.32 -10.88 -14.36
C VAL A 109 -12.19 -10.67 -13.35
N GLY A 110 -12.48 -10.86 -12.06
CA GLY A 110 -11.54 -10.73 -10.95
C GLY A 110 -12.22 -10.26 -9.67
N PHE A 111 -11.49 -10.32 -8.56
CA PHE A 111 -11.91 -9.82 -7.25
C PHE A 111 -11.08 -8.59 -6.87
N ILE A 112 -11.70 -7.65 -6.18
CA ILE A 112 -11.03 -6.54 -5.50
C ILE A 112 -11.35 -6.73 -4.02
N ASP A 113 -10.33 -6.85 -3.18
CA ASP A 113 -10.54 -7.02 -1.74
C ASP A 113 -11.09 -5.72 -1.08
N GLY A 114 -11.91 -5.92 -0.05
CA GLY A 114 -12.07 -4.98 1.07
C GLY A 114 -12.93 -3.74 0.87
N THR A 115 -14.06 -3.77 0.16
CA THR A 115 -15.10 -2.76 0.39
C THR A 115 -16.46 -3.44 0.48
N ASN A 116 -16.94 -3.62 1.70
CA ASN A 116 -18.36 -3.90 1.94
C ASN A 116 -19.13 -2.69 1.44
N PHE A 117 -19.75 -2.80 0.26
CA PHE A 117 -20.77 -1.85 -0.16
C PHE A 117 -21.97 -2.08 0.75
N PRO A 118 -22.33 -1.14 1.65
CA PRO A 118 -23.51 -1.31 2.46
C PRO A 118 -24.72 -1.34 1.54
N PHE A 119 -25.34 -2.51 1.40
CA PHE A 119 -26.58 -2.61 0.66
C PHE A 119 -27.65 -1.80 1.39
N TYR A 120 -28.49 -1.07 0.65
CA TYR A 120 -29.59 -0.30 1.23
C TYR A 120 -30.62 -1.18 1.96
N GLY A 121 -30.68 -2.47 1.63
CA GLY A 121 -31.54 -3.45 2.29
C GLY A 121 -30.89 -4.83 2.33
N LYS A 122 -31.32 -5.63 3.30
CA LYS A 122 -30.88 -7.00 3.50
C LYS A 122 -31.10 -7.85 2.24
N PRO A 123 -30.05 -8.37 1.59
CA PRO A 123 -30.21 -9.22 0.41
C PRO A 123 -30.89 -10.53 0.79
N ALA A 124 -31.70 -11.10 -0.10
CA ALA A 124 -32.40 -12.37 0.16
C ALA A 124 -31.46 -13.60 0.11
N TRP A 125 -30.22 -13.42 -0.34
CA TRP A 125 -29.22 -14.47 -0.52
C TRP A 125 -27.97 -14.16 0.30
N GLN A 126 -27.50 -15.14 1.09
CA GLN A 126 -26.30 -15.06 1.94
C GLN A 126 -26.23 -13.79 2.80
N VAL A 127 -27.32 -13.48 3.50
CA VAL A 127 -27.47 -12.33 4.39
C VAL A 127 -26.25 -12.16 5.30
N GLU A 128 -25.81 -13.25 5.91
CA GLU A 128 -24.78 -13.25 6.95
C GLU A 128 -23.39 -12.87 6.41
N VAL A 129 -23.23 -12.84 5.09
CA VAL A 129 -21.97 -12.53 4.40
C VAL A 129 -21.95 -11.07 3.91
N TYR A 130 -23.11 -10.49 3.61
CA TYR A 130 -23.23 -9.20 2.91
C TYR A 130 -23.95 -8.12 3.73
N PHE A 131 -24.49 -8.45 4.90
CA PHE A 131 -25.29 -7.53 5.72
C PHE A 131 -25.07 -7.79 7.22
N ASP A 132 -24.29 -6.92 7.85
CA ASP A 132 -24.12 -6.84 9.32
C ASP A 132 -25.16 -5.90 9.95
#